data_AF-A0A354C6G5-F1
#
_entry.id   AF-A0A354C6G5-F1
#
_cell.length_a   1.000
_cell.length_b   1.000
_cell.length_c   1.000
_cell.angle_alpha   90.00
_cell.angle_beta   90.00
_cell.angle_gamma   90.00
#
_symmetry.space_group_name_H-M   'P 1'
#
loop_
_entity.id
_entity.type
_entity.pdbx_description
1 polymer ?
#
loop_
_entity_poly.entity_id
_entity_poly.type
_entity_poly.pdbx_seq_one_letter_code
_entity_poly.pdbx_strand_id
1 'polypeptide(L)'
;MAGTRIKWHWIVGAGFVVLFIVLLALRLYYPGQFSVFPAKDQTGPDFSRVHTRQDKEAWLNISQGGRKIGYAHRRLIRTDKGYHSVESVVMKINTMGVLQGITFKTNGYLNPDMTLSSFDFDLRSSLFRFKAQGVVNGKQVTLYTEMPGSEKKTVLTLKEAPRLPGSILESARVAEMKMGQGRSFHVFDPAAMGQRPVKVTFLGDDVIPVMGQSRKARKVSLDFMGAKQYAWVGEEGDILKEQGILGITLEQVTKHQALGAFTLTAGADLADIASVPSNVVIVDPSALTSLKVKITNIDTSNLTLHGGRQAFKKDILSVEKETIPPRSLREAQITSNEEFLKPGPFIQSDHQKIKDKVMEIISPDDPMNVKAEKLVAWVYKSVEKRPVLSVPNALETLNNLVGDCNEHAVLLAALARAAGIPAQVEAGLVYQRGKFYYHAWNVLYIGEWVTADAVMGQMPADVSHIRFVRGEADTQIDLIGIIGKVRLKVLEKSR
;
A
#
# COMPACT_ATOMS: atom_id res chain seq x y z
N MET A 1 8.89 -42.10 -58.50
CA MET A 1 9.69 -41.87 -57.28
C MET A 1 9.51 -40.42 -56.84
N ALA A 2 8.59 -40.17 -55.90
CA ALA A 2 8.33 -38.84 -55.35
C ALA A 2 8.74 -38.87 -53.88
N GLY A 3 9.78 -38.11 -53.53
CA GLY A 3 10.30 -37.98 -52.17
C GLY A 3 9.58 -36.86 -51.42
N THR A 4 8.91 -37.21 -50.33
CA THR A 4 8.28 -36.28 -49.39
C THR A 4 9.37 -35.66 -48.50
N ARG A 5 9.61 -34.34 -48.63
CA ARG A 5 10.51 -33.59 -47.75
C ARG A 5 9.80 -33.29 -46.42
N ILE A 6 10.29 -33.88 -45.33
CA ILE A 6 9.81 -33.62 -43.97
C ILE A 6 10.26 -32.22 -43.53
N LYS A 7 9.32 -31.41 -43.04
CA LYS A 7 9.56 -30.04 -42.58
C LYS A 7 10.26 -30.05 -41.20
N TRP A 8 11.51 -29.60 -41.16
CA TRP A 8 12.44 -29.65 -40.01
C TRP A 8 11.88 -29.12 -38.68
N HIS A 9 10.95 -28.16 -38.69
CA HIS A 9 10.33 -27.61 -37.48
C HIS A 9 9.40 -28.61 -36.77
N TRP A 10 8.87 -29.63 -37.47
CA TRP A 10 8.11 -30.72 -36.85
C TRP A 10 9.02 -31.72 -36.13
N ILE A 11 10.27 -31.87 -36.57
CA ILE A 11 11.29 -32.71 -35.92
C ILE A 11 11.82 -32.03 -34.64
N VAL A 12 12.01 -30.71 -34.68
CA VAL A 12 12.41 -29.93 -33.49
C VAL A 12 11.27 -29.88 -32.45
N GLY A 13 10.02 -29.69 -32.90
CA GLY A 13 8.84 -29.73 -32.02
C GLY A 13 8.62 -31.09 -31.35
N ALA A 14 8.82 -32.19 -32.08
CA ALA A 14 8.77 -33.55 -31.52
C ALA A 14 9.92 -33.79 -30.52
N GLY A 15 11.12 -33.25 -30.78
CA GLY A 15 12.26 -33.32 -29.86
C GLY A 15 12.00 -32.65 -28.51
N PHE A 16 11.33 -31.49 -28.49
CA PHE A 16 11.00 -30.78 -27.24
C PHE A 16 9.93 -31.50 -26.42
N VAL A 17 8.93 -32.09 -27.07
CA VAL A 17 7.88 -32.87 -26.37
C VAL A 17 8.47 -34.15 -25.78
N VAL A 18 9.36 -34.83 -26.50
CA VAL A 18 10.07 -36.01 -25.98
C VAL A 18 11.01 -35.64 -24.84
N LEU A 19 11.76 -34.53 -24.95
CA LEU A 19 12.62 -34.04 -23.86
C LEU A 19 11.81 -33.67 -22.61
N PHE A 20 10.66 -33.02 -22.78
CA PHE A 20 9.77 -32.67 -21.67
C PHE A 20 9.19 -33.92 -20.98
N ILE A 21 8.74 -34.91 -21.75
CA ILE A 21 8.22 -36.17 -21.22
C ILE A 21 9.33 -36.97 -20.51
N VAL A 22 10.56 -36.99 -21.05
CA VAL A 22 11.71 -37.65 -20.42
C VAL A 22 12.12 -36.97 -19.12
N LEU A 23 12.16 -35.63 -19.07
CA LEU A 23 12.47 -34.88 -17.85
C LEU A 23 11.36 -35.00 -16.78
N LEU A 24 10.10 -35.06 -17.21
CA LEU A 24 8.96 -35.29 -16.33
C LEU A 24 8.96 -36.73 -15.78
N ALA A 25 9.30 -37.72 -16.61
CA ALA A 25 9.45 -39.11 -16.19
C ALA A 25 10.64 -39.29 -15.24
N LEU A 26 11.79 -38.67 -15.51
CA LEU A 26 12.95 -38.67 -14.60
C LEU A 26 12.63 -38.05 -13.24
N ARG A 27 11.79 -37.00 -13.21
CA ARG A 27 11.33 -36.36 -11.97
C ARG A 27 10.33 -37.19 -11.18
N LEU A 28 9.54 -38.03 -11.84
CA LEU A 28 8.53 -38.88 -11.21
C LEU A 28 9.06 -40.27 -10.80
N TYR A 29 10.18 -40.73 -11.39
CA TYR A 29 10.69 -42.10 -11.20
C TYR A 29 11.96 -42.20 -10.32
N TYR A 30 12.52 -41.08 -9.85
CA TYR A 30 13.59 -41.06 -8.84
C TYR A 30 13.10 -40.40 -7.53
N PRO A 31 12.52 -41.16 -6.59
CA PRO A 31 12.32 -40.66 -5.24
C PRO A 31 13.66 -40.75 -4.49
N GLY A 32 14.34 -39.62 -4.35
CA GLY A 32 15.37 -39.43 -3.32
C GLY A 32 16.82 -39.43 -3.79
N GLN A 33 17.60 -38.60 -3.07
CA GLN A 33 19.05 -38.40 -3.11
C GLN A 33 19.60 -37.40 -4.14
N PHE A 34 19.42 -36.12 -3.85
CA PHE A 34 20.60 -35.26 -3.63
C PHE A 34 20.44 -34.50 -2.31
N SER A 35 21.40 -34.77 -1.44
CA SER A 35 21.41 -34.56 -0.01
C SER A 35 22.10 -33.25 0.39
N VAL A 36 21.47 -32.56 1.36
CA VAL A 36 22.08 -32.21 2.65
C VAL A 36 23.16 -31.11 2.66
N PHE A 37 22.76 -29.93 3.15
CA PHE A 37 23.59 -29.16 4.06
C PHE A 37 23.50 -29.78 5.47
N PRO A 38 24.59 -29.84 6.24
CA PRO A 38 24.68 -30.69 7.43
C PRO A 38 23.72 -30.25 8.53
N ALA A 39 22.80 -31.14 8.89
CA ALA A 39 22.09 -31.10 10.15
C ALA A 39 23.09 -31.46 11.26
N LYS A 40 23.40 -30.48 12.13
CA LYS A 40 24.04 -30.74 13.41
C LYS A 40 22.98 -31.31 14.34
N ASP A 41 23.31 -32.43 14.98
CA ASP A 41 22.51 -33.14 15.99
C ASP A 41 21.64 -32.23 16.86
N GLN A 42 20.32 -32.37 16.73
CA GLN A 42 19.41 -32.21 17.85
C GLN A 42 18.35 -33.29 17.69
N THR A 43 18.39 -34.27 18.57
CA THR A 43 17.23 -35.10 18.94
C THR A 43 16.13 -34.14 19.40
N GLY A 44 15.32 -33.65 18.47
CA GLY A 44 14.12 -32.87 18.74
C GLY A 44 13.01 -33.81 19.19
N PRO A 45 12.23 -33.47 20.23
CA PRO A 45 11.18 -34.35 20.73
C PRO A 45 10.10 -34.55 19.66
N ASP A 46 9.56 -35.76 19.64
CA ASP A 46 8.35 -36.14 18.90
C ASP A 46 7.20 -35.20 19.29
N PHE A 47 6.77 -34.34 18.36
CA PHE A 47 5.67 -33.39 18.56
C PHE A 47 4.30 -33.98 18.20
N SER A 48 4.16 -35.30 18.13
CA SER A 48 2.84 -35.92 18.19
C SER A 48 2.38 -35.99 19.66
N ARG A 49 1.52 -35.03 20.02
CA ARG A 49 0.80 -34.86 21.31
C ARG A 49 1.45 -33.94 22.34
N VAL A 50 1.16 -32.64 22.22
CA VAL A 50 0.73 -31.81 23.36
C VAL A 50 -0.34 -30.81 22.88
N HIS A 51 -1.58 -31.27 22.77
CA HIS A 51 -2.73 -30.36 22.72
C HIS A 51 -3.14 -30.03 24.16
N THR A 52 -2.63 -28.92 24.69
CA THR A 52 -3.13 -28.34 25.93
C THR A 52 -3.17 -26.81 25.83
N ARG A 53 -4.37 -26.29 25.50
CA ARG A 53 -4.92 -24.94 25.75
C ARG A 53 -4.11 -23.72 25.22
N GLN A 54 -4.53 -22.97 24.19
CA GLN A 54 -5.71 -23.02 23.32
C GLN A 54 -5.29 -22.27 22.03
N ASP A 55 -4.96 -23.00 20.96
CA ASP A 55 -4.75 -22.37 19.65
C ASP A 55 -6.04 -21.63 19.28
N LYS A 56 -5.90 -20.37 18.84
CA LYS A 56 -7.06 -19.57 18.43
C LYS A 56 -7.21 -19.64 16.93
N GLU A 57 -8.43 -19.83 16.47
CA GLU A 57 -8.81 -19.77 15.06
C GLU A 57 -10.11 -18.98 14.91
N ALA A 58 -10.13 -18.05 13.96
CA ALA A 58 -11.31 -17.26 13.64
C ALA A 58 -11.50 -17.16 12.13
N TRP A 59 -12.74 -17.39 11.69
CA TRP A 59 -13.22 -17.13 10.34
C TRP A 59 -14.15 -15.92 10.39
N LEU A 60 -13.88 -14.90 9.57
CA LEU A 60 -14.67 -13.67 9.55
C LEU A 60 -15.18 -13.38 8.15
N ASN A 61 -16.45 -13.01 8.01
CA ASN A 61 -16.95 -12.41 6.78
C ASN A 61 -16.53 -10.95 6.73
N ILE A 62 -15.99 -10.51 5.59
CA ILE A 62 -15.70 -9.11 5.32
C ILE A 62 -16.87 -8.55 4.53
N SER A 63 -17.46 -7.47 5.03
CA SER A 63 -18.58 -6.78 4.38
C SER A 63 -18.31 -5.29 4.24
N GLN A 64 -18.89 -4.67 3.21
CA GLN A 64 -18.90 -3.22 3.02
C GLN A 64 -20.35 -2.74 2.92
N GLY A 65 -20.77 -1.86 3.82
CA GLY A 65 -22.17 -1.39 3.87
C GLY A 65 -23.18 -2.55 4.00
N GLY A 66 -22.81 -3.59 4.76
CA GLY A 66 -23.61 -4.81 4.96
C GLY A 66 -23.52 -5.85 3.84
N ARG A 67 -22.87 -5.57 2.71
CA ARG A 67 -22.69 -6.53 1.61
C ARG A 67 -21.39 -7.30 1.76
N LYS A 68 -21.42 -8.63 1.72
CA LYS A 68 -20.22 -9.47 1.79
C LYS A 68 -19.33 -9.24 0.57
N ILE A 69 -18.08 -8.84 0.81
CA ILE A 69 -17.06 -8.60 -0.21
C ILE A 69 -15.88 -9.59 -0.11
N GLY A 70 -15.83 -10.39 0.95
CA GLY A 70 -14.73 -11.33 1.18
C GLY A 70 -14.80 -12.05 2.52
N TYR A 71 -13.67 -12.62 2.92
CA TYR A 71 -13.48 -13.23 4.23
C TYR A 71 -12.03 -13.11 4.71
N ALA A 72 -11.84 -13.23 6.02
CA ALA A 72 -10.55 -13.35 6.68
C ALA A 72 -10.48 -14.66 7.47
N HIS A 73 -9.29 -15.25 7.53
CA HIS A 73 -8.96 -16.39 8.36
C HIS A 73 -7.74 -16.04 9.20
N ARG A 74 -7.89 -16.13 10.52
CA ARG A 74 -6.83 -15.78 11.48
C ARG A 74 -6.56 -16.94 12.40
N ARG A 75 -5.28 -17.22 12.64
CA ARG A 75 -4.81 -18.22 13.59
C ARG A 75 -3.73 -17.63 14.46
N LEU A 76 -3.77 -17.95 15.75
CA LEU A 76 -2.69 -17.69 16.69
C LEU A 76 -2.35 -18.99 17.39
N ILE A 77 -1.15 -19.49 17.12
CA ILE A 77 -0.67 -20.79 17.56
C ILE A 77 0.42 -20.54 18.59
N ARG A 78 0.36 -21.20 19.74
CA ARG A 78 1.43 -21.10 20.74
C ARG A 78 2.62 -21.96 20.33
N THR A 79 3.83 -21.48 20.61
CA THR A 79 5.10 -22.18 20.34
C THR A 79 6.00 -22.11 21.56
N ASP A 80 7.06 -22.92 21.60
CA ASP A 80 8.03 -22.91 22.71
C ASP A 80 8.74 -21.55 22.88
N LYS A 81 8.81 -20.75 21.80
CA LYS A 81 9.51 -19.46 21.76
C LYS A 81 8.59 -18.24 21.78
N GLY A 82 7.27 -18.44 21.87
CA GLY A 82 6.27 -17.37 21.76
C GLY A 82 5.06 -17.81 20.96
N TYR A 83 4.73 -17.11 19.86
CA TYR A 83 3.54 -17.39 19.06
C TYR A 83 3.81 -17.37 17.55
N HIS A 84 3.03 -18.13 16.80
CA HIS A 84 2.94 -18.06 15.36
C HIS A 84 1.56 -17.53 14.97
N SER A 85 1.53 -16.32 14.40
CA SER A 85 0.33 -15.67 13.90
C SER A 85 0.22 -15.86 12.40
N VAL A 86 -0.93 -16.32 11.93
CA VAL A 86 -1.24 -16.46 10.51
C VAL A 86 -2.52 -15.72 10.21
N GLU A 87 -2.46 -14.81 9.24
CA GLU A 87 -3.63 -14.11 8.70
C GLU A 87 -3.71 -14.35 7.19
N SER A 88 -4.92 -14.62 6.70
CA SER A 88 -5.21 -14.75 5.28
C SER A 88 -6.51 -14.01 4.97
N VAL A 89 -6.47 -13.11 4.01
CA VAL A 89 -7.62 -12.30 3.60
C VAL A 89 -7.85 -12.49 2.12
N VAL A 90 -9.10 -12.71 1.74
CA VAL A 90 -9.55 -12.75 0.34
C VAL A 90 -10.75 -11.83 0.22
N MET A 91 -10.67 -10.82 -0.63
CA MET A 91 -11.81 -9.93 -0.87
C MET A 91 -11.81 -9.33 -2.28
N LYS A 92 -12.94 -8.76 -2.67
CA LYS A 92 -13.09 -8.00 -3.91
C LYS A 92 -13.49 -6.57 -3.58
N ILE A 93 -12.76 -5.61 -4.14
CA ILE A 93 -12.99 -4.18 -3.93
C ILE A 93 -13.38 -3.55 -5.26
N ASN A 94 -14.35 -2.66 -5.22
CA ASN A 94 -14.65 -1.78 -6.34
C ASN A 94 -14.00 -0.42 -6.12
N THR A 95 -13.18 0.00 -7.07
CA THR A 95 -12.51 1.30 -7.05
C THR A 95 -12.48 1.85 -8.47
N MET A 96 -12.94 3.08 -8.65
CA MET A 96 -13.00 3.77 -9.95
C MET A 96 -13.72 2.94 -11.03
N GLY A 97 -14.81 2.27 -10.65
CA GLY A 97 -15.65 1.44 -11.52
C GLY A 97 -15.08 0.05 -11.85
N VAL A 98 -13.92 -0.32 -11.31
CA VAL A 98 -13.28 -1.60 -11.58
C VAL A 98 -13.31 -2.48 -10.33
N LEU A 99 -13.88 -3.68 -10.47
CA LEU A 99 -13.90 -4.70 -9.43
C LEU A 99 -12.61 -5.52 -9.47
N GLN A 100 -11.83 -5.47 -8.39
CA GLN A 100 -10.55 -6.15 -8.28
C GLN A 100 -10.52 -7.11 -7.10
N GLY A 101 -9.99 -8.32 -7.34
CA GLY A 101 -9.67 -9.26 -6.28
C GLY A 101 -8.33 -8.93 -5.63
N ILE A 102 -8.30 -8.95 -4.30
CA ILE A 102 -7.11 -8.82 -3.49
C ILE A 102 -7.04 -10.02 -2.54
N THR A 103 -5.86 -10.61 -2.44
CA THR A 103 -5.57 -11.65 -1.46
C THR A 103 -4.27 -11.29 -0.79
N PHE A 104 -4.21 -11.34 0.54
CA PHE A 104 -2.94 -11.26 1.23
C PHE A 104 -2.84 -12.30 2.33
N LYS A 105 -1.61 -12.71 2.59
CA LYS A 105 -1.25 -13.61 3.67
C LYS A 105 -0.09 -13.03 4.46
N THR A 106 -0.22 -13.05 5.78
CA THR A 106 0.84 -12.68 6.71
C THR A 106 1.11 -13.87 7.61
N ASN A 107 2.35 -14.33 7.65
CA ASN A 107 2.85 -15.27 8.65
C ASN A 107 3.83 -14.52 9.53
N GLY A 108 3.60 -14.48 10.84
CA GLY A 108 4.40 -13.74 11.80
C GLY A 108 4.82 -14.62 12.96
N TYR A 109 6.11 -14.63 13.28
CA TYR A 109 6.62 -15.21 14.51
C TYR A 109 6.76 -14.10 15.55
N LEU A 110 6.18 -14.32 16.72
CA LEU A 110 6.07 -13.36 17.80
C LEU A 110 6.79 -13.88 19.05
N ASN A 111 7.43 -12.99 19.78
CA ASN A 111 7.99 -13.26 21.11
C ASN A 111 6.84 -13.41 22.15
N PRO A 112 7.14 -13.89 23.38
CA PRO A 112 6.12 -14.06 24.41
C PRO A 112 5.34 -12.78 24.78
N ASP A 113 5.94 -11.61 24.59
CA ASP A 113 5.34 -10.28 24.81
C ASP A 113 4.58 -9.72 23.58
N MET A 114 4.34 -10.58 22.60
CA MET A 114 3.70 -10.32 21.30
C MET A 114 4.50 -9.41 20.35
N THR A 115 5.73 -9.02 20.69
CA THR A 115 6.60 -8.31 19.74
C THR A 115 7.02 -9.20 18.58
N LEU A 116 7.19 -8.61 17.42
CA LEU A 116 7.52 -9.29 16.17
C LEU A 116 8.98 -9.71 16.16
N SER A 117 9.25 -10.99 15.88
CA SER A 117 10.60 -11.50 15.64
C SER A 117 10.89 -11.65 14.14
N SER A 118 9.93 -12.15 13.37
CA SER A 118 10.03 -12.23 11.91
C SER A 118 8.67 -12.34 11.24
N PHE A 119 8.60 -12.03 9.95
CA PHE A 119 7.40 -12.21 9.14
C PHE A 119 7.69 -12.60 7.69
N ASP A 120 6.68 -13.20 7.05
CA ASP A 120 6.56 -13.40 5.61
C ASP A 120 5.18 -12.87 5.18
N PHE A 121 5.19 -11.95 4.22
CA PHE A 121 4.01 -11.29 3.66
C PHE A 121 3.94 -11.53 2.16
N ASP A 122 2.77 -11.97 1.67
CA ASP A 122 2.47 -12.16 0.24
C ASP A 122 1.13 -11.49 -0.05
N LEU A 123 1.17 -10.41 -0.84
CA LEU A 123 0.02 -9.69 -1.36
C LEU A 123 -0.10 -9.98 -2.86
N ARG A 124 -1.31 -10.35 -3.29
CA ARG A 124 -1.64 -10.61 -4.69
C ARG A 124 -2.88 -9.84 -5.10
N SER A 125 -2.80 -9.20 -6.25
CA SER A 125 -3.94 -8.68 -6.99
C SER A 125 -3.85 -9.13 -8.45
N SER A 126 -4.79 -8.70 -9.28
CA SER A 126 -4.92 -9.18 -10.67
C SER A 126 -3.60 -9.23 -11.44
N LEU A 127 -2.85 -8.12 -11.47
CA LEU A 127 -1.63 -7.98 -12.28
C LEU A 127 -0.36 -7.86 -11.42
N PHE A 128 -0.49 -7.72 -10.10
CA PHE A 128 0.59 -7.35 -9.20
C PHE A 128 0.77 -8.38 -8.10
N ARG A 129 2.01 -8.58 -7.69
CA ARG A 129 2.36 -9.37 -6.52
C ARG A 129 3.46 -8.68 -5.76
N PHE A 130 3.24 -8.49 -4.47
CA PHE A 130 4.24 -7.95 -3.57
C PHE A 130 4.56 -8.99 -2.50
N LYS A 131 5.85 -9.29 -2.34
CA LYS A 131 6.33 -10.19 -1.30
C LYS A 131 7.40 -9.50 -0.46
N ALA A 132 7.25 -9.59 0.86
CA ALA A 132 8.20 -9.04 1.81
C ALA A 132 8.46 -10.05 2.94
N GLN A 133 9.73 -10.25 3.25
CA GLN A 133 10.15 -10.99 4.43
C GLN A 133 10.92 -10.06 5.35
N GLY A 134 10.75 -10.22 6.66
CA GLY A 134 11.42 -9.37 7.63
C GLY A 134 11.93 -10.14 8.84
N VAL A 135 13.11 -9.76 9.31
CA VAL A 135 13.67 -10.24 10.58
C VAL A 135 13.93 -9.03 11.46
N VAL A 136 13.41 -9.07 12.69
CA VAL A 136 13.54 -8.00 13.68
C VAL A 136 14.63 -8.39 14.68
N ASN A 137 15.59 -7.49 14.89
CA ASN A 137 16.58 -7.59 15.94
C ASN A 137 16.60 -6.28 16.74
N GLY A 138 15.96 -6.30 17.91
CA GLY A 138 15.78 -5.13 18.76
C GLY A 138 15.02 -4.01 18.05
N LYS A 139 15.73 -2.95 17.69
CA LYS A 139 15.19 -1.76 16.99
C LYS A 139 15.54 -1.72 15.51
N GLN A 140 15.95 -2.83 14.92
CA GLN A 140 16.21 -2.91 13.48
C GLN A 140 15.34 -3.98 12.86
N VAL A 141 14.81 -3.71 11.67
CA VAL A 141 14.22 -4.73 10.81
C VAL A 141 15.04 -4.82 9.53
N THR A 142 15.47 -6.03 9.21
CA THR A 142 16.05 -6.35 7.90
C THR A 142 14.94 -6.91 7.03
N LEU A 143 14.65 -6.23 5.94
CA LEU A 143 13.63 -6.57 4.96
C LEU A 143 14.26 -7.13 3.70
N TYR A 144 13.60 -8.16 3.15
CA TYR A 144 13.89 -8.73 1.84
C TYR A 144 12.62 -8.62 1.01
N THR A 145 12.68 -7.87 -0.08
CA THR A 145 11.56 -7.72 -1.01
C THR A 145 11.90 -8.37 -2.34
N GLU A 146 10.94 -9.13 -2.86
CA GLU A 146 11.06 -9.73 -4.19
C GLU A 146 10.74 -8.64 -5.23
N MET A 147 11.69 -8.35 -6.11
CA MET A 147 11.49 -7.49 -7.29
C MET A 147 11.68 -8.32 -8.56
N PRO A 148 11.08 -7.93 -9.70
CA PRO A 148 11.30 -8.62 -10.96
C PRO A 148 12.79 -8.72 -11.31
N GLY A 149 13.37 -9.92 -11.15
CA GLY A 149 14.77 -10.21 -11.48
C GLY A 149 15.80 -10.01 -10.35
N SER A 150 15.41 -9.61 -9.13
CA SER A 150 16.34 -9.48 -8.00
C SER A 150 15.64 -9.44 -6.64
N GLU A 151 16.32 -9.87 -5.57
CA GLU A 151 15.92 -9.59 -4.20
C GLU A 151 16.60 -8.31 -3.69
N LYS A 152 15.85 -7.39 -3.06
CA LYS A 152 16.42 -6.19 -2.44
C LYS A 152 16.39 -6.31 -0.92
N LYS A 153 17.58 -6.16 -0.34
CA LYS A 153 17.77 -6.06 1.10
C LYS A 153 17.69 -4.59 1.54
N THR A 154 16.81 -4.31 2.48
CA THR A 154 16.67 -2.98 3.11
C THR A 154 16.77 -3.13 4.62
N VAL A 155 17.49 -2.24 5.30
CA VAL A 155 17.55 -2.21 6.77
C VAL A 155 16.89 -0.94 7.25
N LEU A 156 15.88 -1.07 8.11
CA LEU A 156 15.17 0.07 8.69
C LEU A 156 15.39 0.13 10.20
N THR A 157 15.61 1.35 10.69
CA THR A 157 15.68 1.65 12.12
C THR A 157 14.28 1.94 12.65
N LEU A 158 13.90 1.23 13.72
CA LEU A 158 12.62 1.32 14.39
C LEU A 158 12.74 2.16 15.67
N LYS A 159 11.63 2.77 16.10
CA LYS A 159 11.56 3.48 17.37
C LYS A 159 11.65 2.51 18.56
N GLU A 160 10.96 1.38 18.43
CA GLU A 160 10.92 0.27 19.39
C GLU A 160 10.63 -1.08 18.71
N ALA A 161 10.62 -2.17 19.48
CA ALA A 161 10.23 -3.49 18.97
C ALA A 161 8.76 -3.46 18.51
N PRO A 162 8.47 -3.75 17.23
CA PRO A 162 7.14 -3.59 16.67
C PRO A 162 6.24 -4.80 16.97
N ARG A 163 4.95 -4.65 16.72
CA ARG A 163 3.93 -5.71 16.64
C ARG A 163 3.38 -5.80 15.22
N LEU A 164 2.65 -6.86 14.90
CA LEU A 164 1.90 -6.95 13.64
C LEU A 164 0.49 -6.38 13.83
N PRO A 165 -0.15 -5.86 12.75
CA PRO A 165 -1.54 -5.41 12.80
C PRO A 165 -2.47 -6.50 13.35
N GLY A 166 -2.33 -7.74 12.86
CA GLY A 166 -3.15 -8.87 13.28
C GLY A 166 -2.96 -9.32 14.74
N SER A 167 -1.90 -8.88 15.44
CA SER A 167 -1.63 -9.24 16.84
C SER A 167 -1.88 -8.09 17.83
N ILE A 168 -2.41 -6.95 17.36
CA ILE A 168 -2.56 -5.74 18.20
C ILE A 168 -3.55 -5.94 19.35
N LEU A 169 -4.67 -6.63 19.10
CA LEU A 169 -5.70 -6.89 20.11
C LEU A 169 -5.21 -7.86 21.19
N GLU A 170 -4.43 -8.87 20.80
CA GLU A 170 -3.79 -9.79 21.76
C GLU A 170 -2.70 -9.08 22.57
N SER A 171 -1.96 -8.17 21.96
CA SER A 171 -0.99 -7.32 22.66
C SER A 171 -1.64 -6.44 23.71
N ALA A 172 -2.80 -5.86 23.41
CA ALA A 172 -3.60 -5.08 24.35
C ALA A 172 -4.14 -5.95 25.50
N ARG A 173 -4.51 -7.20 25.22
CA ARG A 173 -4.97 -8.16 26.22
C ARG A 173 -3.84 -8.56 27.19
N VAL A 174 -2.65 -8.87 26.66
CA VAL A 174 -1.45 -9.19 27.46
C VAL A 174 -1.02 -7.99 28.33
N ALA A 175 -1.33 -6.77 27.91
CA ALA A 175 -1.07 -5.55 28.67
C ALA A 175 -2.06 -5.27 29.81
N GLU A 176 -3.08 -6.13 30.03
CA GLU A 176 -4.08 -6.03 31.12
C GLU A 176 -4.74 -4.63 31.26
N MET A 177 -5.13 -4.05 30.13
CA MET A 177 -5.66 -2.68 30.09
C MET A 177 -7.01 -2.55 30.83
N LYS A 178 -7.13 -1.50 31.67
CA LYS A 178 -8.37 -1.15 32.37
C LYS A 178 -9.31 -0.31 31.50
N MET A 179 -10.59 -0.26 31.86
CA MET A 179 -11.59 0.56 31.14
C MET A 179 -11.16 2.03 31.14
N GLY A 180 -11.30 2.69 29.99
CA GLY A 180 -10.86 4.06 29.75
C GLY A 180 -9.34 4.23 29.58
N GLN A 181 -8.53 3.23 29.91
CA GLN A 181 -7.08 3.29 29.75
C GLN A 181 -6.72 3.15 28.26
N GLY A 182 -5.98 4.14 27.76
CA GLY A 182 -5.38 4.10 26.43
C GLY A 182 -3.91 3.72 26.49
N ARG A 183 -3.45 2.83 25.61
CA ARG A 183 -2.03 2.48 25.45
C ARG A 183 -1.64 2.50 23.98
N SER A 184 -0.49 3.08 23.69
CA SER A 184 0.07 3.09 22.34
C SER A 184 0.99 1.89 22.15
N PHE A 185 0.87 1.24 21.00
CA PHE A 185 1.72 0.16 20.55
C PHE A 185 2.26 0.50 19.17
N HIS A 186 3.56 0.30 18.92
CA HIS A 186 4.08 0.47 17.58
C HIS A 186 3.87 -0.79 16.74
N VAL A 187 3.18 -0.63 15.62
CA VAL A 187 2.90 -1.68 14.64
C VAL A 187 3.79 -1.48 13.43
N PHE A 188 4.37 -2.57 12.93
CA PHE A 188 5.07 -2.58 11.65
C PHE A 188 4.13 -3.11 10.57
N ASP A 189 3.92 -2.33 9.51
CA ASP A 189 3.11 -2.71 8.36
C ASP A 189 4.04 -3.18 7.22
N PRO A 190 4.00 -4.48 6.83
CA PRO A 190 4.79 -5.00 5.72
C PRO A 190 4.51 -4.34 4.36
N ALA A 191 3.29 -3.87 4.10
CA ALA A 191 2.92 -3.24 2.84
C ALA A 191 3.47 -1.81 2.75
N ALA A 192 3.45 -1.08 3.86
CA ALA A 192 4.05 0.24 4.00
C ALA A 192 5.59 0.22 4.15
N MET A 193 6.13 -0.93 4.59
CA MET A 193 7.49 -1.06 5.10
C MET A 193 7.83 -0.01 6.18
N GLY A 194 6.88 0.26 7.08
CA GLY A 194 6.98 1.34 8.05
C GLY A 194 6.45 0.97 9.43
N GLN A 195 6.94 1.66 10.47
CA GLN A 195 6.45 1.53 11.84
C GLN A 195 5.58 2.73 12.23
N ARG A 196 4.42 2.45 12.82
CA ARG A 196 3.44 3.47 13.26
C ARG A 196 2.82 3.15 14.62
N PRO A 197 2.55 4.16 15.45
CA PRO A 197 1.83 3.96 16.70
C PRO A 197 0.33 3.75 16.45
N VAL A 198 -0.24 2.75 17.09
CA VAL A 198 -1.69 2.53 17.21
C VAL A 198 -2.05 2.73 18.67
N LYS A 199 -2.97 3.66 18.95
CA LYS A 199 -3.50 3.84 20.31
C LYS A 199 -4.70 2.93 20.50
N VAL A 200 -4.57 1.95 21.37
CA VAL A 200 -5.66 1.08 21.76
C VAL A 200 -6.30 1.64 23.02
N THR A 201 -7.64 1.61 23.13
CA THR A 201 -8.37 2.05 24.33
C THR A 201 -9.50 1.08 24.62
N PHE A 202 -9.60 0.57 25.84
CA PHE A 202 -10.72 -0.27 26.25
C PHE A 202 -11.92 0.62 26.61
N LEU A 203 -13.03 0.48 25.88
CA LEU A 203 -14.20 1.34 26.03
C LEU A 203 -15.23 0.80 27.04
N GLY A 204 -15.16 -0.48 27.37
CA GLY A 204 -16.09 -1.15 28.28
C GLY A 204 -16.66 -2.44 27.70
N ASP A 205 -17.48 -3.11 28.48
CA ASP A 205 -18.18 -4.32 28.07
C ASP A 205 -19.44 -3.98 27.25
N ASP A 206 -19.80 -4.88 26.34
CA ASP A 206 -20.91 -4.78 25.39
C ASP A 206 -21.52 -6.17 25.19
N VAL A 207 -22.74 -6.25 24.67
CA VAL A 207 -23.39 -7.51 24.30
C VAL A 207 -23.85 -7.39 22.85
N ILE A 208 -23.26 -8.20 21.98
CA ILE A 208 -23.51 -8.13 20.54
C ILE A 208 -24.07 -9.44 19.99
N PRO A 209 -24.98 -9.38 19.00
CA PRO A 209 -25.43 -10.57 18.28
C PRO A 209 -24.32 -11.01 17.32
N VAL A 210 -23.84 -12.24 17.48
CA VAL A 210 -22.85 -12.87 16.58
C VAL A 210 -23.21 -14.34 16.43
N MET A 211 -23.22 -14.85 15.20
CA MET A 211 -23.57 -16.24 14.89
C MET A 211 -24.94 -16.68 15.47
N GLY A 212 -25.91 -15.75 15.52
CA GLY A 212 -27.26 -16.02 16.03
C GLY A 212 -27.37 -16.08 17.57
N GLN A 213 -26.31 -15.73 18.30
CA GLN A 213 -26.29 -15.71 19.76
C GLN A 213 -25.88 -14.32 20.28
N SER A 214 -26.48 -13.92 21.41
CA SER A 214 -26.01 -12.74 22.16
C SER A 214 -24.74 -13.10 22.93
N ARG A 215 -23.61 -12.50 22.56
CA ARG A 215 -22.32 -12.75 23.20
C ARG A 215 -21.81 -11.51 23.91
N LYS A 216 -21.31 -11.70 25.14
CA LYS A 216 -20.57 -10.67 25.87
C LYS A 216 -19.25 -10.39 25.17
N ALA A 217 -18.90 -9.13 25.08
CA ALA A 217 -17.72 -8.68 24.39
C ALA A 217 -17.10 -7.45 25.07
N ARG A 218 -15.78 -7.35 25.04
CA ARG A 218 -15.05 -6.14 25.36
C ARG A 218 -14.96 -5.28 24.11
N LYS A 219 -15.50 -4.07 24.17
CA LYS A 219 -15.37 -3.10 23.08
C LYS A 219 -14.06 -2.34 23.20
N VAL A 220 -13.28 -2.39 22.14
CA VAL A 220 -11.94 -1.77 22.05
C VAL A 220 -11.95 -0.77 20.90
N SER A 221 -11.42 0.43 21.16
CA SER A 221 -11.11 1.41 20.12
C SER A 221 -9.66 1.25 19.70
N LEU A 222 -9.40 1.20 18.39
CA LEU A 222 -8.07 1.33 17.81
C LEU A 222 -8.03 2.67 17.08
N ASP A 223 -7.17 3.56 17.52
CA ASP A 223 -6.94 4.85 16.87
C ASP A 223 -5.63 4.76 16.09
N PHE A 224 -5.77 4.63 14.77
CA PHE A 224 -4.66 4.64 13.83
C PHE A 224 -4.61 6.00 13.15
N MET A 225 -3.74 6.87 13.65
CA MET A 225 -3.46 8.18 13.05
C MET A 225 -4.73 9.05 12.93
N GLY A 226 -5.61 8.97 13.92
CA GLY A 226 -6.90 9.66 13.96
C GLY A 226 -8.04 8.82 13.40
N ALA A 227 -7.77 7.81 12.57
CA ALA A 227 -8.80 6.89 12.08
C ALA A 227 -9.18 5.90 13.19
N LYS A 228 -10.33 6.15 13.81
CA LYS A 228 -10.88 5.27 14.84
C LYS A 228 -11.57 4.07 14.20
N GLN A 229 -11.15 2.90 14.65
CA GLN A 229 -11.74 1.61 14.37
C GLN A 229 -12.20 0.99 15.68
N TYR A 230 -13.12 0.04 15.61
CA TYR A 230 -13.65 -0.65 16.79
C TYR A 230 -13.54 -2.14 16.62
N ALA A 231 -13.23 -2.84 17.71
CA ALA A 231 -13.26 -4.29 17.78
C ALA A 231 -14.07 -4.74 19.00
N TRP A 232 -14.77 -5.85 18.86
CA TRP A 232 -15.47 -6.54 19.94
C TRP A 232 -14.79 -7.88 20.15
N VAL A 233 -14.21 -8.03 21.34
CA VAL A 233 -13.40 -9.20 21.72
C VAL A 233 -14.16 -10.01 22.75
N GLY A 234 -14.42 -11.29 22.50
CA GLY A 234 -15.15 -12.18 23.40
C GLY A 234 -14.40 -12.47 24.69
N GLU A 235 -15.07 -13.12 25.64
CA GLU A 235 -14.50 -13.48 26.96
C GLU A 235 -13.27 -14.41 26.85
N GLU A 236 -13.21 -15.25 25.81
CA GLU A 236 -12.08 -16.13 25.51
C GLU A 236 -10.96 -15.42 24.72
N GLY A 237 -11.15 -14.13 24.43
CA GLY A 237 -10.26 -13.32 23.61
C GLY A 237 -10.37 -13.62 22.12
N ASP A 238 -11.44 -14.25 21.67
CA ASP A 238 -11.76 -14.41 20.25
C ASP A 238 -12.31 -13.10 19.66
N ILE A 239 -11.98 -12.82 18.40
CA ILE A 239 -12.46 -11.61 17.72
C ILE A 239 -13.87 -11.90 17.19
N LEU A 240 -14.87 -11.21 17.74
CA LEU A 240 -16.27 -11.39 17.38
C LEU A 240 -16.67 -10.49 16.21
N LYS A 241 -16.21 -9.24 16.24
CA LYS A 241 -16.54 -8.22 15.24
C LYS A 241 -15.47 -7.14 15.18
N GLU A 242 -15.22 -6.61 13.99
CA GLU A 242 -14.41 -5.41 13.75
C GLU A 242 -15.18 -4.44 12.85
N GLN A 243 -15.03 -3.15 13.12
CA GLN A 243 -15.59 -2.07 12.34
C GLN A 243 -14.47 -1.11 11.97
N GLY A 244 -14.15 -1.10 10.67
CA GLY A 244 -13.13 -0.26 10.08
C GLY A 244 -13.69 1.04 9.50
N ILE A 245 -12.90 1.63 8.60
CA ILE A 245 -13.28 2.81 7.82
C ILE A 245 -14.08 2.42 6.57
N LEU A 246 -14.68 3.42 5.91
CA LEU A 246 -15.35 3.26 4.60
C LEU A 246 -16.45 2.17 4.59
N GLY A 247 -17.08 1.94 5.74
CA GLY A 247 -18.16 0.97 5.89
C GLY A 247 -17.71 -0.50 5.90
N ILE A 248 -16.40 -0.76 6.03
CA ILE A 248 -15.86 -2.12 6.14
C ILE A 248 -16.09 -2.67 7.54
N THR A 249 -16.64 -3.89 7.61
CA THR A 249 -16.88 -4.62 8.84
C THR A 249 -16.43 -6.06 8.68
N LEU A 250 -15.84 -6.63 9.73
CA LEU A 250 -15.55 -8.05 9.84
C LEU A 250 -16.43 -8.63 10.94
N GLU A 251 -17.07 -9.78 10.69
CA GLU A 251 -17.89 -10.44 11.69
C GLU A 251 -17.60 -11.94 11.71
N GLN A 252 -17.42 -12.49 12.91
CA GLN A 252 -17.11 -13.90 13.11
C GLN A 252 -18.25 -14.77 12.59
N VAL A 253 -17.88 -15.80 11.83
CA VAL A 253 -18.80 -16.76 11.23
C VAL A 253 -18.19 -18.15 11.23
N THR A 254 -18.98 -19.16 10.89
CA THR A 254 -18.44 -20.50 10.65
C THR A 254 -17.55 -20.52 9.40
N LYS A 255 -16.61 -21.47 9.34
CA LYS A 255 -15.79 -21.71 8.13
C LYS A 255 -16.65 -21.91 6.88
N HIS A 256 -17.75 -22.64 7.00
CA HIS A 256 -18.67 -22.87 5.87
C HIS A 256 -19.29 -21.57 5.36
N GLN A 257 -19.73 -20.69 6.25
CA GLN A 257 -20.27 -19.37 5.88
C GLN A 257 -19.21 -18.43 5.30
N ALA A 258 -17.99 -18.45 5.84
CA ALA A 258 -16.86 -17.66 5.33
C ALA A 258 -16.50 -18.05 3.89
N LEU A 259 -16.35 -19.36 3.65
CA LEU A 259 -16.02 -19.91 2.33
C LEU A 259 -17.21 -19.98 1.38
N GLY A 260 -18.44 -19.80 1.88
CA GLY A 260 -19.64 -19.72 1.07
C GLY A 260 -19.55 -18.62 0.01
N ALA A 261 -20.10 -18.90 -1.17
CA ALA A 261 -20.06 -17.99 -2.31
C ALA A 261 -20.58 -16.60 -1.92
N PHE A 262 -19.81 -15.57 -2.25
CA PHE A 262 -20.26 -14.19 -2.20
C PHE A 262 -20.45 -13.71 -3.64
N THR A 263 -21.54 -13.00 -3.90
CA THR A 263 -21.89 -12.53 -5.24
C THR A 263 -20.76 -11.69 -5.81
N LEU A 264 -20.51 -11.85 -7.11
CA LEU A 264 -19.59 -11.05 -7.93
C LEU A 264 -19.97 -9.56 -8.03
N THR A 265 -21.04 -9.13 -7.34
CA THR A 265 -21.46 -7.74 -7.30
C THR A 265 -20.53 -6.95 -6.40
N ALA A 266 -19.79 -6.03 -7.01
CA ALA A 266 -19.01 -4.98 -6.38
C ALA A 266 -19.72 -4.38 -5.16
N GLY A 267 -18.97 -4.19 -4.07
CA GLY A 267 -19.33 -3.21 -3.05
C GLY A 267 -19.43 -1.79 -3.64
N ALA A 268 -19.78 -0.80 -2.81
CA ALA A 268 -19.77 0.59 -3.23
C ALA A 268 -18.34 1.03 -3.62
N ASP A 269 -18.22 1.90 -4.63
CA ASP A 269 -16.93 2.37 -5.12
C ASP A 269 -16.18 3.15 -4.03
N LEU A 270 -15.02 2.66 -3.63
CA LEU A 270 -14.25 3.25 -2.53
C LEU A 270 -13.75 4.66 -2.85
N ALA A 271 -13.39 4.95 -4.10
CA ALA A 271 -12.95 6.28 -4.49
C ALA A 271 -14.10 7.29 -4.35
N ASP A 272 -15.31 6.89 -4.74
CA ASP A 272 -16.51 7.70 -4.56
C ASP A 272 -16.88 7.90 -3.08
N ILE A 273 -16.84 6.85 -2.26
CA ILE A 273 -17.14 6.96 -0.82
C ILE A 273 -16.13 7.86 -0.12
N ALA A 274 -14.85 7.78 -0.50
CA ALA A 274 -13.79 8.60 0.10
C ALA A 274 -13.79 10.05 -0.40
N SER A 275 -14.35 10.32 -1.59
CA SER A 275 -14.35 11.65 -2.20
C SER A 275 -15.01 12.73 -1.33
N VAL A 276 -14.60 13.98 -1.54
CA VAL A 276 -15.16 15.15 -0.85
C VAL A 276 -16.05 15.91 -1.83
N PRO A 277 -17.35 16.12 -1.55
CA PRO A 277 -18.22 16.86 -2.44
C PRO A 277 -17.78 18.32 -2.58
N SER A 278 -17.85 18.86 -3.80
CA SER A 278 -17.66 20.29 -4.03
C SER A 278 -18.99 21.03 -3.95
N ASN A 279 -18.97 22.25 -3.40
CA ASN A 279 -20.12 23.17 -3.41
C ASN A 279 -20.29 23.90 -4.75
N VAL A 280 -19.34 23.77 -5.69
CA VAL A 280 -19.39 24.40 -7.01
C VAL A 280 -18.93 23.45 -8.11
N VAL A 281 -19.37 23.72 -9.34
CA VAL A 281 -18.81 23.09 -10.54
C VAL A 281 -17.63 23.93 -11.06
N ILE A 282 -16.49 23.28 -11.30
CA ILE A 282 -15.31 23.86 -11.94
C ILE A 282 -15.20 23.22 -13.33
N VAL A 283 -15.66 23.94 -14.36
CA VAL A 283 -15.75 23.42 -15.72
C VAL A 283 -14.37 23.14 -16.32
N ASP A 284 -13.44 24.08 -16.13
CA ASP A 284 -12.06 23.98 -16.61
C ASP A 284 -11.11 24.37 -15.47
N PRO A 285 -10.67 23.40 -14.64
CA PRO A 285 -9.70 23.65 -13.58
C PRO A 285 -8.35 24.13 -14.12
N SER A 286 -7.96 23.70 -15.32
CA SER A 286 -6.65 23.99 -15.91
C SER A 286 -6.47 25.47 -16.26
N ALA A 287 -7.57 26.15 -16.60
CA ALA A 287 -7.61 27.58 -16.87
C ALA A 287 -7.58 28.47 -15.63
N LEU A 288 -7.69 27.91 -14.42
CA LEU A 288 -7.62 28.69 -13.19
C LEU A 288 -6.17 29.01 -12.82
N THR A 289 -5.94 30.24 -12.36
CA THR A 289 -4.66 30.71 -11.82
C THR A 289 -4.64 30.69 -10.29
N SER A 290 -5.80 30.75 -9.63
CA SER A 290 -5.89 30.58 -8.18
C SER A 290 -7.18 29.92 -7.71
N LEU A 291 -7.10 29.24 -6.57
CA LEU A 291 -8.22 28.62 -5.86
C LEU A 291 -8.10 28.87 -4.35
N LYS A 292 -9.18 29.35 -3.72
CA LYS A 292 -9.28 29.40 -2.25
C LYS A 292 -10.36 28.46 -1.75
N VAL A 293 -10.00 27.64 -0.78
CA VAL A 293 -10.91 26.68 -0.16
C VAL A 293 -10.88 26.80 1.37
N LYS A 294 -12.02 26.54 2.00
CA LYS A 294 -12.10 26.31 3.45
C LYS A 294 -12.02 24.81 3.72
N ILE A 295 -11.10 24.39 4.59
CA ILE A 295 -10.92 23.00 5.01
C ILE A 295 -11.35 22.87 6.47
N THR A 296 -12.23 21.92 6.79
CA THR A 296 -12.71 21.71 8.16
C THR A 296 -12.82 20.23 8.53
N ASN A 297 -13.08 19.98 9.82
CA ASN A 297 -13.36 18.66 10.41
C ASN A 297 -12.19 17.67 10.39
N ILE A 298 -10.97 18.19 10.33
CA ILE A 298 -9.72 17.42 10.42
C ILE A 298 -8.71 18.13 11.30
N ASP A 299 -7.82 17.35 11.91
CA ASP A 299 -6.60 17.88 12.51
C ASP A 299 -5.60 18.16 11.38
N THR A 300 -5.05 19.36 11.36
CA THR A 300 -4.10 19.84 10.33
C THR A 300 -2.65 19.85 10.81
N SER A 301 -2.40 19.52 12.08
CA SER A 301 -1.08 19.63 12.71
C SER A 301 0.00 18.78 12.05
N ASN A 302 -0.37 17.62 11.49
CA ASN A 302 0.54 16.69 10.82
C ASN A 302 0.46 16.77 9.28
N LEU A 303 -0.17 17.81 8.72
CA LEU A 303 -0.36 17.96 7.27
C LEU A 303 0.57 19.01 6.67
N THR A 304 1.01 18.79 5.44
CA THR A 304 1.87 19.69 4.65
C THR A 304 1.04 20.73 3.89
N LEU A 305 0.29 21.59 4.61
CA LEU A 305 -0.61 22.58 4.00
C LEU A 305 0.07 23.90 3.58
N HIS A 306 1.32 24.11 3.97
CA HIS A 306 2.09 25.33 3.67
C HIS A 306 3.26 25.06 2.74
N GLY A 307 3.64 26.06 1.94
CA GLY A 307 4.88 26.07 1.15
C GLY A 307 4.66 25.76 -0.33
N GLY A 308 5.56 26.31 -1.16
CA GLY A 308 5.40 26.33 -2.61
C GLY A 308 4.14 27.09 -3.00
N ARG A 309 3.28 26.45 -3.79
CA ARG A 309 2.03 27.02 -4.28
C ARG A 309 0.90 27.19 -3.25
N GLN A 310 1.07 26.71 -2.02
CA GLN A 310 0.01 26.69 -1.00
C GLN A 310 0.31 27.59 0.21
N ALA A 311 -0.72 28.32 0.66
CA ALA A 311 -0.71 29.07 1.92
C ALA A 311 -1.98 28.77 2.74
N PHE A 312 -1.82 28.29 3.97
CA PHE A 312 -2.93 27.97 4.87
C PHE A 312 -3.01 28.96 6.03
N LYS A 313 -4.20 29.51 6.32
CA LYS A 313 -4.42 30.43 7.44
C LYS A 313 -5.87 30.37 7.91
N LYS A 314 -6.08 30.11 9.21
CA LYS A 314 -7.43 30.07 9.84
C LYS A 314 -8.43 29.23 9.01
N ASP A 315 -8.07 27.98 8.73
CA ASP A 315 -8.87 27.02 7.94
C ASP A 315 -9.03 27.34 6.44
N ILE A 316 -8.45 28.44 5.95
CA ILE A 316 -8.48 28.81 4.53
C ILE A 316 -7.15 28.44 3.90
N LEU A 317 -7.22 27.63 2.84
CA LEU A 317 -6.09 27.30 1.97
C LEU A 317 -6.23 28.08 0.67
N SER A 318 -5.18 28.83 0.33
CA SER A 318 -5.01 29.43 -1.01
C SER A 318 -4.01 28.58 -1.79
N VAL A 319 -4.36 28.27 -3.04
CA VAL A 319 -3.51 27.60 -4.01
C VAL A 319 -3.34 28.51 -5.21
N GLU A 320 -2.09 28.87 -5.52
CA GLU A 320 -1.73 29.66 -6.70
C GLU A 320 -1.13 28.74 -7.78
N LYS A 321 -1.20 29.10 -9.05
CA LYS A 321 -0.55 28.33 -10.12
C LYS A 321 0.92 28.74 -10.24
N GLU A 322 1.83 27.77 -10.26
CA GLU A 322 3.25 28.05 -10.47
C GLU A 322 3.49 28.58 -11.89
N THR A 323 4.57 29.35 -12.04
CA THR A 323 5.12 29.67 -13.35
C THR A 323 6.27 28.71 -13.62
N ILE A 324 6.46 28.28 -14.87
CA ILE A 324 7.62 27.46 -15.22
C ILE A 324 8.81 28.41 -15.44
N PRO A 325 9.97 28.21 -14.78
CA PRO A 325 11.15 29.00 -15.03
C PRO A 325 11.56 28.99 -16.51
N PRO A 326 12.08 30.10 -17.06
CA PRO A 326 12.58 30.14 -18.42
C PRO A 326 13.75 29.16 -18.62
N ARG A 327 13.89 28.65 -19.85
CA ARG A 327 14.85 27.60 -20.29
C ARG A 327 16.34 27.85 -19.95
N SER A 328 16.71 29.03 -19.46
CA SER A 328 18.11 29.46 -19.32
C SER A 328 18.77 29.12 -17.97
N LEU A 329 18.06 28.53 -17.00
CA LEU A 329 18.67 28.13 -15.73
C LEU A 329 19.53 26.87 -15.91
N ARG A 330 20.85 27.04 -15.92
CA ARG A 330 21.82 25.94 -15.85
C ARG A 330 21.80 25.29 -14.45
N GLU A 331 22.10 24.00 -14.40
CA GLU A 331 22.10 23.05 -13.26
C GLU A 331 22.86 23.49 -11.98
N ALA A 332 23.47 24.68 -11.94
CA ALA A 332 24.41 25.10 -10.91
C ALA A 332 23.80 25.50 -9.54
N GLN A 333 22.49 25.37 -9.33
CA GLN A 333 21.81 25.68 -8.05
C GLN A 333 21.24 24.44 -7.32
N ILE A 334 21.59 23.21 -7.73
CA ILE A 334 21.00 21.96 -7.21
C ILE A 334 21.55 21.52 -5.84
N THR A 335 22.55 22.19 -5.26
CA THR A 335 23.26 21.69 -4.06
C THR A 335 22.40 21.53 -2.81
N SER A 336 21.21 22.16 -2.73
CA SER A 336 20.30 22.02 -1.57
C SER A 336 19.26 20.90 -1.68
N ASN A 337 19.17 20.19 -2.82
CA ASN A 337 18.11 19.21 -3.08
C ASN A 337 18.62 17.78 -3.35
N GLU A 338 19.90 17.49 -3.06
CA GLU A 338 20.52 16.18 -3.34
C GLU A 338 19.80 15.00 -2.67
N GLU A 339 19.19 15.20 -1.50
CA GLU A 339 18.42 14.16 -0.83
C GLU A 339 17.26 13.66 -1.71
N PHE A 340 16.61 14.55 -2.45
CA PHE A 340 15.49 14.22 -3.33
C PHE A 340 15.92 13.67 -4.69
N LEU A 341 17.22 13.41 -4.90
CA LEU A 341 17.76 12.61 -6.01
C LEU A 341 17.97 11.14 -5.61
N LYS A 342 18.03 10.84 -4.31
CA LYS A 342 18.36 9.49 -3.82
C LYS A 342 17.26 8.48 -4.18
N PRO A 343 17.62 7.23 -4.47
CA PRO A 343 16.64 6.17 -4.65
C PRO A 343 15.95 5.83 -3.31
N GLY A 344 14.72 5.32 -3.40
CA GLY A 344 13.93 4.82 -2.28
C GLY A 344 13.58 3.33 -2.43
N PRO A 345 12.88 2.74 -1.44
CA PRO A 345 12.37 1.37 -1.55
C PRO A 345 11.42 1.18 -2.74
N PHE A 346 10.59 2.19 -3.03
CA PHE A 346 9.56 2.18 -4.08
C PHE A 346 9.85 3.10 -5.27
N ILE A 347 10.92 3.91 -5.16
CA ILE A 347 11.39 4.86 -6.19
C ILE A 347 12.81 4.46 -6.57
N GLN A 348 12.96 3.39 -7.34
CA GLN A 348 14.25 2.77 -7.65
C GLN A 348 15.02 3.50 -8.77
N SER A 349 15.29 4.79 -8.59
CA SER A 349 15.95 5.66 -9.59
C SER A 349 17.37 5.23 -9.96
N ASP A 350 18.02 4.42 -9.13
CA ASP A 350 19.37 3.88 -9.34
C ASP A 350 19.39 2.65 -10.26
N HIS A 351 18.23 2.02 -10.50
CA HIS A 351 18.12 0.80 -11.27
C HIS A 351 18.42 1.01 -12.77
N GLN A 352 19.17 0.09 -13.38
CA GLN A 352 19.64 0.25 -14.77
C GLN A 352 18.51 0.44 -15.78
N LYS A 353 17.44 -0.37 -15.71
CA LYS A 353 16.24 -0.20 -16.56
C LYS A 353 15.61 1.21 -16.51
N ILE A 354 15.64 1.86 -15.34
CA ILE A 354 15.10 3.23 -15.19
C ILE A 354 16.04 4.22 -15.89
N LYS A 355 17.35 4.09 -15.68
CA LYS A 355 18.38 4.91 -16.34
C LYS A 355 18.35 4.76 -17.86
N ASP A 356 18.25 3.53 -18.36
CA ASP A 356 18.13 3.22 -19.78
C ASP A 356 16.89 3.89 -20.37
N LYS A 357 15.75 3.79 -19.67
CA LYS A 357 14.53 4.45 -20.11
C LYS A 357 14.66 5.97 -20.15
N VAL A 358 15.33 6.59 -19.17
CA VAL A 358 15.61 8.03 -19.19
C VAL A 358 16.40 8.41 -20.44
N MET A 359 17.45 7.67 -20.78
CA MET A 359 18.26 7.92 -21.99
C MET A 359 17.47 7.80 -23.30
N GLU A 360 16.39 7.02 -23.32
CA GLU A 360 15.47 6.94 -24.46
C GLU A 360 14.51 8.14 -24.55
N ILE A 361 14.14 8.76 -23.42
CA ILE A 361 13.13 9.83 -23.36
C ILE A 361 13.74 11.21 -23.57
N ILE A 362 14.93 11.46 -23.01
CA ILE A 362 15.56 12.79 -22.98
C ILE A 362 16.90 12.82 -23.74
N SER A 363 17.27 14.00 -24.22
CA SER A 363 18.65 14.29 -24.63
C SER A 363 19.45 14.76 -23.42
N PRO A 364 20.74 14.39 -23.28
CA PRO A 364 21.61 14.93 -22.24
C PRO A 364 21.65 16.47 -22.22
N ASP A 365 21.59 17.08 -23.40
CA ASP A 365 21.64 18.54 -23.62
C ASP A 365 20.30 19.25 -23.39
N ASP A 366 19.21 18.51 -23.12
CA ASP A 366 17.92 19.14 -22.84
C ASP A 366 18.01 20.02 -21.57
N PRO A 367 17.47 21.25 -21.60
CA PRO A 367 17.27 22.02 -20.37
C PRO A 367 16.38 21.27 -19.37
N MET A 368 16.57 21.52 -18.07
CA MET A 368 15.91 20.75 -17.02
C MET A 368 14.37 20.78 -17.11
N ASN A 369 13.78 21.92 -17.45
CA ASN A 369 12.33 22.03 -17.66
C ASN A 369 11.86 21.18 -18.86
N VAL A 370 12.65 21.13 -19.94
CA VAL A 370 12.36 20.27 -21.11
C VAL A 370 12.48 18.79 -20.75
N LYS A 371 13.50 18.40 -19.98
CA LYS A 371 13.62 17.04 -19.43
C LYS A 371 12.36 16.67 -18.65
N ALA A 372 11.92 17.53 -17.71
CA ALA A 372 10.72 17.31 -16.91
C ALA A 372 9.45 17.16 -17.77
N GLU A 373 9.21 18.07 -18.71
CA GLU A 373 8.05 18.02 -19.62
C GLU A 373 8.02 16.72 -20.44
N LYS A 374 9.17 16.28 -20.98
CA LYS A 374 9.28 15.02 -21.74
C LYS A 374 8.97 13.81 -20.87
N LEU A 375 9.48 13.77 -19.64
CA LEU A 375 9.21 12.68 -18.70
C LEU A 375 7.73 12.61 -18.32
N VAL A 376 7.10 13.73 -17.96
CA VAL A 376 5.65 13.81 -17.66
C VAL A 376 4.83 13.32 -18.85
N ALA A 377 5.14 13.84 -20.05
CA ALA A 377 4.43 13.46 -21.27
C ALA A 377 4.62 11.98 -21.63
N TRP A 378 5.81 11.43 -21.42
CA TRP A 378 6.07 10.01 -21.68
C TRP A 378 5.28 9.11 -20.73
N VAL A 379 5.30 9.38 -19.42
CA VAL A 379 4.53 8.58 -18.45
C VAL A 379 3.04 8.68 -18.75
N TYR A 380 2.52 9.88 -19.00
CA TYR A 380 1.12 10.11 -19.35
C TYR A 380 0.67 9.31 -20.58
N LYS A 381 1.52 9.21 -21.61
CA LYS A 381 1.18 8.49 -22.85
C LYS A 381 1.39 6.98 -22.74
N SER A 382 2.39 6.55 -21.99
CA SER A 382 2.86 5.16 -22.00
C SER A 382 2.18 4.29 -20.95
N VAL A 383 1.72 4.87 -19.84
CA VAL A 383 1.08 4.12 -18.75
C VAL A 383 -0.44 4.15 -18.91
N GLU A 384 -1.05 2.96 -19.00
CA GLU A 384 -2.50 2.79 -18.98
C GLU A 384 -3.07 3.18 -17.62
N LYS A 385 -4.04 4.09 -17.62
CA LYS A 385 -4.72 4.58 -16.41
C LYS A 385 -5.77 3.59 -15.98
N ARG A 386 -5.42 2.75 -15.02
CA ARG A 386 -6.29 1.69 -14.52
C ARG A 386 -6.09 1.58 -13.00
N PRO A 387 -7.16 1.54 -12.19
CA PRO A 387 -7.03 1.28 -10.77
C PRO A 387 -6.32 -0.06 -10.56
N VAL A 388 -5.34 -0.09 -9.67
CA VAL A 388 -4.60 -1.29 -9.32
C VAL A 388 -4.49 -1.38 -7.81
N LEU A 389 -4.62 -2.60 -7.27
CA LEU A 389 -4.46 -2.84 -5.84
C LEU A 389 -3.08 -3.44 -5.60
N SER A 390 -2.08 -2.58 -5.49
CA SER A 390 -0.67 -2.96 -5.33
C SER A 390 0.02 -2.11 -4.28
N VAL A 391 1.22 -2.54 -3.90
CA VAL A 391 2.18 -1.64 -3.27
C VAL A 391 2.90 -0.91 -4.43
N PRO A 392 2.83 0.43 -4.53
CA PRO A 392 3.39 1.15 -5.67
C PRO A 392 4.88 0.90 -5.84
N ASN A 393 5.33 0.63 -7.07
CA ASN A 393 6.72 0.27 -7.35
C ASN A 393 7.15 0.76 -8.73
N ALA A 394 8.10 1.69 -8.80
CA ALA A 394 8.48 2.32 -10.07
C ALA A 394 9.00 1.31 -11.11
N LEU A 395 9.78 0.31 -10.68
CA LEU A 395 10.33 -0.69 -11.59
C LEU A 395 9.25 -1.63 -12.14
N GLU A 396 8.30 -2.04 -11.30
CA GLU A 396 7.16 -2.85 -11.73
C GLU A 396 6.24 -2.06 -12.68
N THR A 397 5.95 -0.79 -12.36
CA THR A 397 5.19 0.09 -13.26
C THR A 397 5.87 0.26 -14.61
N LEU A 398 7.21 0.41 -14.65
CA LEU A 398 7.93 0.50 -15.92
C LEU A 398 7.81 -0.79 -16.76
N ASN A 399 7.81 -1.97 -16.12
CA ASN A 399 7.68 -3.25 -16.83
C ASN A 399 6.25 -3.50 -17.32
N ASN A 400 5.24 -3.13 -16.52
CA ASN A 400 3.84 -3.43 -16.79
C ASN A 400 3.13 -2.35 -17.61
N LEU A 401 3.55 -1.09 -17.50
CA LEU A 401 2.93 0.09 -18.13
C LEU A 401 1.43 0.23 -17.85
N VAL A 402 1.00 -0.16 -16.66
CA VAL A 402 -0.38 -0.06 -16.18
C VAL A 402 -0.35 0.37 -14.72
N GLY A 403 -1.24 1.27 -14.31
CA GLY A 403 -1.41 1.60 -12.90
C GLY A 403 -2.29 2.82 -12.66
N ASP A 404 -2.45 3.20 -11.39
CA ASP A 404 -3.21 4.39 -11.02
C ASP A 404 -2.29 5.55 -10.65
N CYS A 405 -2.82 6.55 -9.95
CA CYS A 405 -2.06 7.72 -9.54
C CYS A 405 -0.80 7.40 -8.75
N ASN A 406 -0.81 6.35 -7.95
CA ASN A 406 0.36 5.97 -7.16
C ASN A 406 1.47 5.41 -8.06
N GLU A 407 1.15 4.49 -8.96
CA GLU A 407 2.11 3.93 -9.93
C GLU A 407 2.68 5.00 -10.87
N HIS A 408 1.85 5.94 -11.35
CA HIS A 408 2.32 7.06 -12.16
C HIS A 408 3.27 7.95 -11.36
N ALA A 409 2.93 8.28 -10.11
CA ALA A 409 3.72 9.18 -9.29
C ALA A 409 5.08 8.60 -8.89
N VAL A 410 5.14 7.32 -8.53
CA VAL A 410 6.43 6.68 -8.20
C VAL A 410 7.31 6.47 -9.43
N LEU A 411 6.72 6.16 -10.60
CA LEU A 411 7.48 6.03 -11.85
C LEU A 411 8.03 7.38 -12.32
N LEU A 412 7.21 8.43 -12.32
CA LEU A 412 7.68 9.78 -12.67
C LEU A 412 8.77 10.25 -11.70
N ALA A 413 8.62 10.02 -10.40
CA ALA A 413 9.68 10.32 -9.43
C ALA A 413 10.99 9.58 -9.76
N ALA A 414 10.93 8.28 -10.06
CA ALA A 414 12.12 7.48 -10.34
C ALA A 414 12.84 7.95 -11.62
N LEU A 415 12.08 8.23 -12.68
CA LEU A 415 12.62 8.76 -13.94
C LEU A 415 13.22 10.16 -13.75
N ALA A 416 12.52 11.05 -13.03
CA ALA A 416 13.02 12.40 -12.75
C ALA A 416 14.32 12.37 -11.94
N ARG A 417 14.37 11.59 -10.85
CA ARG A 417 15.59 11.43 -10.04
C ARG A 417 16.75 10.86 -10.85
N ALA A 418 16.49 9.86 -11.70
CA ALA A 418 17.49 9.29 -12.59
C ALA A 418 17.97 10.27 -13.68
N ALA A 419 17.14 11.24 -14.07
CA ALA A 419 17.48 12.33 -14.98
C ALA A 419 18.18 13.52 -14.28
N GLY A 420 18.48 13.43 -12.98
CA GLY A 420 19.11 14.51 -12.22
C GLY A 420 18.13 15.61 -11.76
N ILE A 421 16.83 15.35 -11.80
CA ILE A 421 15.79 16.27 -11.34
C ILE A 421 15.33 15.85 -9.95
N PRO A 422 15.56 16.68 -8.90
CA PRO A 422 15.05 16.38 -7.56
C PRO A 422 13.53 16.27 -7.59
N ALA A 423 12.99 15.17 -7.06
CA ALA A 423 11.57 14.87 -7.18
C ALA A 423 11.00 14.27 -5.89
N GLN A 424 9.79 14.72 -5.56
CA GLN A 424 9.00 14.21 -4.43
C GLN A 424 7.60 13.80 -4.90
N VAL A 425 6.97 12.93 -4.13
CA VAL A 425 5.55 12.60 -4.31
C VAL A 425 4.73 13.45 -3.36
N GLU A 426 3.62 13.97 -3.85
CA GLU A 426 2.60 14.67 -3.08
C GLU A 426 1.31 13.89 -3.15
N ALA A 427 0.52 13.93 -2.09
CA ALA A 427 -0.82 13.39 -2.12
C ALA A 427 -1.81 14.29 -1.37
N GLY A 428 -3.07 14.20 -1.76
CA GLY A 428 -4.11 15.08 -1.28
C GLY A 428 -5.36 14.94 -2.12
N LEU A 429 -5.96 16.05 -2.54
CA LEU A 429 -7.22 16.10 -3.25
C LEU A 429 -7.09 16.78 -4.61
N VAL A 430 -7.78 16.26 -5.63
CA VAL A 430 -7.90 16.87 -6.96
C VAL A 430 -9.36 16.94 -7.39
N TYR A 431 -9.77 18.06 -7.99
CA TYR A 431 -11.14 18.23 -8.45
C TYR A 431 -11.41 17.41 -9.71
N GLN A 432 -12.47 16.62 -9.69
CA GLN A 432 -12.99 15.93 -10.87
C GLN A 432 -14.51 15.79 -10.77
N ARG A 433 -15.24 16.17 -11.82
CA ARG A 433 -16.68 15.89 -11.99
C ARG A 433 -17.54 16.25 -10.75
N GLY A 434 -17.36 17.43 -10.17
CA GLY A 434 -18.18 17.90 -9.05
C GLY A 434 -17.71 17.44 -7.65
N LYS A 435 -16.63 16.67 -7.55
CA LYS A 435 -16.05 16.24 -6.28
C LYS A 435 -14.54 16.43 -6.28
N PHE A 436 -13.94 16.30 -5.12
CA PHE A 436 -12.51 16.23 -4.91
C PHE A 436 -12.13 14.79 -4.54
N TYR A 437 -11.32 14.14 -5.37
CA TYR A 437 -10.87 12.77 -5.16
C TYR A 437 -9.46 12.75 -4.58
N TYR A 438 -9.18 11.73 -3.77
CA TYR A 438 -7.82 11.49 -3.32
C TYR A 438 -6.92 11.17 -4.52
N HIS A 439 -5.75 11.79 -4.56
CA HIS A 439 -4.83 11.68 -5.68
C HIS A 439 -3.38 11.77 -5.20
N ALA A 440 -2.47 11.17 -5.98
CA ALA A 440 -1.03 11.28 -5.83
C ALA A 440 -0.42 11.84 -7.12
N TRP A 441 0.50 12.80 -6.99
CA TRP A 441 1.20 13.46 -8.08
C TRP A 441 2.64 13.80 -7.64
N ASN A 442 3.39 14.53 -8.46
CA ASN A 442 4.78 14.89 -8.17
C ASN A 442 4.99 16.39 -8.02
N VAL A 443 6.08 16.74 -7.34
CA VAL A 443 6.68 18.06 -7.43
C VAL A 443 8.14 17.90 -7.84
N LEU A 444 8.54 18.63 -8.87
CA LEU A 444 9.85 18.53 -9.53
C LEU A 444 10.61 19.84 -9.32
N TYR A 445 11.87 19.77 -8.93
CA TYR A 445 12.70 20.95 -8.78
C TYR A 445 13.39 21.29 -10.10
N ILE A 446 12.96 22.37 -10.75
CA ILE A 446 13.50 22.84 -12.04
C ILE A 446 14.07 24.27 -11.97
N GLY A 447 14.70 24.59 -10.84
CA GLY A 447 15.05 25.95 -10.39
C GLY A 447 14.09 26.44 -9.30
N GLU A 448 12.83 26.03 -9.42
CA GLU A 448 11.82 26.07 -8.36
C GLU A 448 11.02 24.77 -8.33
N TRP A 449 10.29 24.52 -7.24
CA TRP A 449 9.43 23.35 -7.10
C TRP A 449 8.12 23.55 -7.88
N VAL A 450 7.95 22.80 -8.96
CA VAL A 450 6.78 22.86 -9.85
C VAL A 450 6.01 21.54 -9.76
N THR A 451 4.70 21.62 -9.52
CA THR A 451 3.82 20.45 -9.52
C THR A 451 3.72 19.80 -10.90
N ALA A 452 3.71 18.48 -10.96
CA ALA A 452 3.62 17.69 -12.18
C ALA A 452 2.73 16.48 -11.94
N ASP A 453 1.69 16.32 -12.75
CA ASP A 453 0.78 15.18 -12.71
C ASP A 453 0.84 14.41 -14.03
N ALA A 454 1.46 13.23 -13.98
CA ALA A 454 1.55 12.32 -15.12
C ALA A 454 0.26 11.53 -15.41
N VAL A 455 -0.69 11.45 -14.48
CA VAL A 455 -2.02 10.87 -14.74
C VAL A 455 -2.83 11.80 -15.63
N MET A 456 -2.77 13.11 -15.35
CA MET A 456 -3.49 14.13 -16.11
C MET A 456 -2.67 14.79 -17.23
N GLY A 457 -1.36 14.52 -17.29
CA GLY A 457 -0.47 15.11 -18.28
C GLY A 457 -0.25 16.61 -18.09
N GLN A 458 -0.24 17.07 -16.83
CA GLN A 458 -0.16 18.49 -16.47
C GLN A 458 1.19 18.86 -15.85
N MET A 459 1.75 19.98 -16.28
CA MET A 459 2.88 20.65 -15.62
C MET A 459 2.86 22.15 -16.01
N PRO A 460 2.71 23.09 -15.07
CA PRO A 460 2.30 22.86 -13.68
C PRO A 460 0.92 22.18 -13.60
N ALA A 461 0.69 21.41 -12.54
CA ALA A 461 -0.64 20.87 -12.27
C ALA A 461 -1.64 22.00 -11.98
N ASP A 462 -2.92 21.81 -12.29
CA ASP A 462 -3.93 22.83 -12.03
C ASP A 462 -4.14 23.11 -10.53
N VAL A 463 -4.72 24.27 -10.19
CA VAL A 463 -4.90 24.72 -8.79
C VAL A 463 -5.90 23.89 -7.97
N SER A 464 -6.55 22.90 -8.57
CA SER A 464 -7.39 21.98 -7.82
C SER A 464 -6.58 20.90 -7.09
N HIS A 465 -5.29 20.78 -7.39
CA HIS A 465 -4.34 19.91 -6.69
C HIS A 465 -4.01 20.48 -5.31
N ILE A 466 -4.76 20.04 -4.31
CA ILE A 466 -4.64 20.43 -2.91
C ILE A 466 -3.84 19.36 -2.17
N ARG A 467 -2.57 19.67 -1.91
CA ARG A 467 -1.66 18.84 -1.15
C ARG A 467 -2.03 18.81 0.33
N PHE A 468 -2.05 17.60 0.87
CA PHE A 468 -2.13 17.32 2.31
C PHE A 468 -0.84 16.71 2.86
N VAL A 469 -0.13 15.93 2.06
CA VAL A 469 1.12 15.27 2.47
C VAL A 469 2.16 15.37 1.36
N ARG A 470 3.43 15.38 1.75
CA ARG A 470 4.59 15.37 0.84
C ARG A 470 5.63 14.40 1.36
N GLY A 471 6.07 13.46 0.54
CA GLY A 471 7.03 12.44 0.92
C GLY A 471 6.83 11.15 0.16
N GLU A 472 7.50 10.09 0.60
CA GLU A 472 7.37 8.75 0.01
C GLU A 472 6.16 7.99 0.61
N ALA A 473 6.05 6.69 0.35
CA ALA A 473 4.90 5.85 0.71
C ALA A 473 4.51 5.94 2.20
N ASP A 474 5.48 6.00 3.10
CA ASP A 474 5.26 6.05 4.55
C ASP A 474 4.52 7.34 5.00
N THR A 475 4.70 8.46 4.29
CA THR A 475 4.00 9.72 4.57
C THR A 475 2.60 9.76 3.95
N GLN A 476 2.35 9.01 2.88
CA GLN A 476 1.01 8.96 2.26
C GLN A 476 -0.05 8.35 3.19
N ILE A 477 0.37 7.47 4.10
CA ILE A 477 -0.49 6.86 5.12
C ILE A 477 -1.10 7.89 6.06
N ASP A 478 -0.48 9.07 6.21
CA ASP A 478 -1.02 10.18 7.02
C ASP A 478 -2.41 10.65 6.54
N LEU A 479 -2.78 10.36 5.29
CA LEU A 479 -4.11 10.64 4.75
C LEU A 479 -5.22 9.77 5.38
N ILE A 480 -4.91 8.60 5.93
CA ILE A 480 -5.93 7.69 6.50
C ILE A 480 -6.73 8.39 7.61
N GLY A 481 -6.09 9.24 8.40
CA GLY A 481 -6.71 9.98 9.50
C GLY A 481 -7.84 10.92 9.08
N ILE A 482 -7.80 11.40 7.84
CA ILE A 482 -8.70 12.45 7.33
C ILE A 482 -9.77 11.93 6.38
N ILE A 483 -9.60 10.72 5.82
CA ILE A 483 -10.57 10.09 4.92
C ILE A 483 -11.94 10.00 5.58
N GLY A 484 -12.99 10.42 4.85
CA GLY A 484 -14.37 10.47 5.32
C GLY A 484 -14.70 11.64 6.29
N LYS A 485 -13.68 12.31 6.84
CA LYS A 485 -13.87 13.42 7.79
C LYS A 485 -13.69 14.78 7.16
N VAL A 486 -12.70 14.94 6.29
CA VAL A 486 -12.40 16.21 5.63
C VAL A 486 -13.65 16.79 4.96
N ARG A 487 -13.84 18.09 5.11
CA ARG A 487 -14.84 18.88 4.39
C ARG A 487 -14.12 20.02 3.69
N LEU A 488 -14.53 20.29 2.47
CA LEU A 488 -13.94 21.31 1.61
C LEU A 488 -15.06 22.19 1.05
N LYS A 489 -14.91 23.51 1.17
CA LYS A 489 -15.79 24.50 0.54
C LYS A 489 -14.96 25.46 -0.30
N VAL A 490 -15.20 25.51 -1.60
CA VAL A 490 -14.63 26.52 -2.50
C VAL A 490 -15.20 27.88 -2.15
N LEU A 491 -14.32 28.83 -1.89
CA LEU A 491 -14.64 30.22 -1.54
C LEU A 491 -14.45 31.15 -2.75
N GLU A 492 -13.31 31.05 -3.43
CA GLU A 492 -12.93 31.90 -4.55
C GLU A 492 -12.17 31.08 -5.60
N LYS A 493 -12.29 31.49 -6.87
CA LYS A 493 -11.52 30.95 -8.00
C LYS A 493 -11.24 32.08 -9.00
N SER A 494 -10.04 32.13 -9.56
CA SER A 494 -9.65 33.15 -10.54
C SER A 494 -9.00 32.53 -11.78
N ARG A 495 -9.05 33.24 -12.90
CA ARG A 495 -8.46 32.87 -14.19
C ARG A 495 -7.36 33.85 -14.53
#